data_AF-A0A3M1CQA5-F1
#
_entry.id   AF-A0A3M1CQA5-F1
#
_cell.length_a   1.000
_cell.length_b   1.000
_cell.length_c   1.000
_cell.angle_alpha   90.00
_cell.angle_beta   90.00
_cell.angle_gamma   90.00
#
_symmetry.space_group_name_H-M   'P 1'
#
loop_
_entity.id
_entity.type
_entity.pdbx_description
1 polymer ?
#
loop_
_entity_poly.entity_id
_entity_poly.type
_entity_poly.pdbx_seq_one_letter_code
_entity_poly.pdbx_strand_id
1 'polypeptide(L)' 'MLDEETIRKTKILAARRGKSVSALIRSEILRLVEDDDAYRTAREAARRRLMRGTDLGGGRLPRREELHERA' A
#
# COMPACT_ATOMS: atom_id res chain seq x y z
N MET A 1 -5.56 28.30 3.21
CA MET A 1 -6.86 28.05 3.87
C MET A 1 -7.69 27.15 2.98
N LEU A 2 -8.55 26.29 3.54
CA LEU A 2 -9.52 25.54 2.74
C LEU A 2 -10.57 26.49 2.21
N ASP A 3 -10.95 26.34 0.94
CA ASP A 3 -12.03 27.11 0.35
C ASP A 3 -13.40 26.67 0.91
N GLU A 4 -14.39 27.54 0.81
CA GLU A 4 -15.74 27.30 1.33
C GLU A 4 -16.41 26.08 0.69
N GLU A 5 -16.12 25.81 -0.58
CA GLU A 5 -16.68 24.66 -1.29
C GLU A 5 -16.13 23.35 -0.71
N THR A 6 -14.82 23.29 -0.45
CA THR A 6 -14.18 22.14 0.21
C THR A 6 -14.73 21.92 1.61
N ILE A 7 -14.94 22.97 2.40
CA ILE A 7 -15.55 22.85 3.74
C ILE A 7 -16.97 22.30 3.63
N ARG A 8 -17.79 22.82 2.70
CA ARG A 8 -19.17 22.36 2.47
C ARG A 8 -19.22 20.89 2.06
N LYS A 9 -18.41 20.48 1.08
CA LYS A 9 -18.33 19.09 0.62
C LYS A 9 -17.86 18.16 1.74
N THR A 10 -16.89 18.59 2.54
CA THR A 10 -16.39 17.80 3.68
C THR A 10 -17.46 17.58 4.75
N LYS A 11 -18.24 18.62 5.09
CA LYS A 11 -19.37 18.50 6.03
C LYS A 11 -20.41 17.49 5.52
N ILE A 12 -20.79 17.57 4.25
CA ILE A 12 -21.75 16.65 3.62
C ILE A 12 -21.20 15.21 3.67
N LEU A 13 -19.93 15.01 3.31
CA LEU A 13 -19.31 13.69 3.33
C LEU A 13 -19.23 13.10 4.75
N ALA A 14 -18.87 13.92 5.73
CA ALA A 14 -18.79 13.51 7.12
C ALA A 14 -20.17 13.07 7.65
N ALA A 15 -21.21 13.88 7.39
CA ALA A 15 -22.59 13.56 7.75
C ALA A 15 -23.09 12.27 7.07
N ARG A 16 -22.84 12.09 5.76
CA ARG A 16 -23.18 10.85 5.04
C ARG A 16 -22.52 9.61 5.62
N ARG A 17 -21.36 9.76 6.25
CA ARG A 17 -20.59 8.67 6.88
C ARG A 17 -20.83 8.56 8.39
N GLY A 18 -21.75 9.34 8.95
CA GLY A 18 -22.02 9.34 10.40
C GLY A 18 -20.83 9.80 11.25
N LYS A 19 -19.95 10.64 10.71
CA LYS A 19 -18.74 11.13 11.37
C LYS A 19 -18.77 12.64 11.53
N SER A 20 -18.06 13.16 12.53
CA SER A 20 -17.68 14.57 12.55
C SER A 20 -16.62 14.85 11.47
N VAL A 21 -16.48 16.12 11.07
CA VAL A 21 -15.42 16.52 10.12
C VAL A 21 -14.03 16.16 10.65
N SER A 22 -13.76 16.43 11.93
CA SER A 22 -12.48 16.09 12.56
C SER A 22 -12.24 14.58 12.59
N ALA A 23 -13.27 13.78 12.87
CA ALA A 23 -13.15 12.32 12.84
C ALA A 23 -12.90 11.79 11.42
N LEU A 24 -13.54 12.37 10.40
CA LEU A 24 -13.30 12.02 9.00
C LEU A 24 -11.87 12.33 8.59
N ILE A 25 -11.39 13.55 8.86
CA ILE A 25 -10.02 13.97 8.54
C ILE A 25 -9.00 13.10 9.28
N ARG A 26 -9.22 12.84 10.57
CA ARG A 26 -8.36 11.96 11.36
C ARG A 26 -8.26 10.57 10.72
N SER A 27 -9.38 9.99 10.31
CA SER A 27 -9.35 8.66 9.68
C SER A 27 -8.60 8.66 8.35
N GLU A 28 -8.71 9.75 7.57
CA GLU A 28 -8.02 9.83 6.29
C GLU A 28 -6.51 10.03 6.46
N ILE A 29 -6.09 10.84 7.43
CA ILE A 29 -4.67 11.01 7.77
C ILE A 29 -4.08 9.68 8.27
N LEU A 30 -4.79 8.98 9.16
CA LEU A 30 -4.32 7.68 9.65
C LEU A 30 -4.15 6.68 8.51
N ARG A 31 -5.12 6.62 7.57
CA ARG A 31 -5.03 5.77 6.39
C ARG A 31 -3.80 6.09 5.54
N LEU A 32 -3.52 7.37 5.31
CA LEU A 32 -2.33 7.79 4.53
C LEU A 32 -1.02 7.42 5.23
N VAL A 33 -0.96 7.54 6.56
CA VAL A 33 0.21 7.13 7.36
C VAL A 33 0.40 5.62 7.30
N GLU A 34 -0.68 4.84 7.50
CA GLU A 34 -0.64 3.38 7.41
C GLU A 34 -0.20 2.89 6.02
N ASP A 35 -0.70 3.52 4.95
CA ASP A 35 -0.31 3.20 3.58
C ASP A 35 1.19 3.45 3.33
N ASP A 36 1.74 4.58 3.83
CA ASP A 36 3.18 4.89 3.71
C ASP A 36 4.05 3.92 4.52
N ASP A 37 3.66 3.64 5.78
CA ASP A 37 4.38 2.71 6.65
C ASP A 37 4.38 1.28 6.08
N ALA A 38 3.25 0.84 5.54
CA ALA A 38 3.14 -0.46 4.87
C ALA A 38 4.07 -0.54 3.65
N TYR A 39 4.08 0.50 2.80
CA TYR A 39 4.97 0.56 1.65
C TYR A 39 6.44 0.55 2.06
N ARG A 40 6.83 1.39 3.03
CA ARG A 40 8.21 1.45 3.54
C ARG A 40 8.66 0.09 4.06
N THR A 41 7.83 -0.55 4.89
CA THR A 41 8.11 -1.88 5.46
C THR A 41 8.27 -2.93 4.36
N ALA A 42 7.36 -2.96 3.39
CA ALA A 42 7.42 -3.89 2.27
C ALA A 42 8.68 -3.67 1.41
N ARG A 43 9.02 -2.41 1.13
CA ARG A 43 10.21 -2.02 0.37
C ARG A 43 11.50 -2.45 1.08
N GLU A 44 11.61 -2.21 2.38
CA GLU A 44 12.76 -2.66 3.17
C GLU A 44 12.88 -4.18 3.23
N ALA A 45 11.75 -4.88 3.38
CA ALA A 45 11.73 -6.34 3.33
C ALA A 45 12.17 -6.88 1.96
N ALA A 46 11.67 -6.31 0.85
CA ALA A 46 12.08 -6.67 -0.50
C ALA A 46 13.58 -6.39 -0.73
N ARG A 47 14.08 -5.23 -0.31
CA ARG A 47 15.50 -4.89 -0.40
C ARG A 47 16.37 -5.87 0.38
N ARG A 48 15.97 -6.25 1.61
CA ARG A 48 16.69 -7.27 2.39
C ARG A 48 16.69 -8.63 1.71
N ARG A 49 15.59 -9.04 1.07
CA ARG A 49 15.53 -10.29 0.28
C ARG A 49 16.50 -10.25 -0.91
N LEU A 50 16.52 -9.14 -1.66
CA LEU A 50 17.44 -8.97 -2.78
C LEU A 50 18.91 -9.00 -2.32
N MET A 51 19.24 -8.28 -1.25
CA MET A 51 20.60 -8.22 -0.71
C MET A 51 21.09 -9.56 -0.15
N ARG A 52 20.21 -10.31 0.50
CA ARG A 52 20.55 -11.67 0.98
C ARG A 52 20.76 -12.64 -0.19
N GLY A 53 20.09 -12.40 -1.32
CA GLY A 53 20.01 -13.36 -2.40
C GLY A 53 19.25 -14.62 -1.97
N THR A 54 19.16 -15.59 -2.86
CA THR A 54 18.65 -16.93 -2.55
C THR A 54 19.45 -17.91 -3.37
N ASP A 55 19.91 -18.99 -2.74
CA ASP A 55 20.51 -20.09 -3.47
C ASP A 55 19.41 -20.80 -4.27
N LEU A 56 19.48 -20.70 -5.59
CA LEU A 56 18.51 -21.28 -6.51
C LEU A 56 18.94 -22.67 -7.02
N GLY A 57 19.95 -23.29 -6.40
CA GLY A 57 20.39 -24.65 -6.69
C GLY A 57 21.34 -24.78 -7.89
N GLY A 58 21.74 -23.67 -8.51
CA GLY A 58 22.68 -23.64 -9.64
C GLY A 58 22.25 -24.50 -10.85
N GLY A 59 23.13 -24.62 -11.84
CA GLY A 59 22.91 -25.49 -13.00
C GLY A 59 22.17 -24.86 -14.18
N ARG A 60 21.84 -25.69 -15.17
CA ARG A 60 21.18 -25.25 -16.41
C ARG A 60 19.75 -24.82 -16.10
N LEU A 61 19.43 -23.55 -16.41
CA LEU A 61 18.06 -23.05 -16.30
C LEU A 61 17.13 -23.87 -17.21
N PRO A 62 15.97 -24.35 -16.70
CA PRO A 62 14.99 -25.05 -17.51
C PRO A 62 14.41 -24.12 -18.58
N ARG A 63 13.95 -24.69 -19.69
CA ARG A 63 13.19 -23.91 -20.68
C ARG A 63 11.86 -23.47 -20.08
N ARG A 64 11.33 -22.34 -20.55
CA ARG A 64 10.04 -21.81 -20.09
C ARG A 64 8.92 -22.85 -20.20
N GLU A 65 8.93 -23.61 -21.29
CA GLU A 65 7.95 -24.66 -21.59
C GLU A 65 8.02 -25.78 -20.54
N GLU A 66 9.22 -26.18 -20.14
CA GLU A 66 9.43 -27.20 -19.11
C GLU A 66 8.97 -26.74 -17.73
N LEU A 67 8.89 -25.43 -17.45
CA LEU A 67 8.36 -24.90 -16.18
C LEU A 67 6.82 -24.87 -16.17
N HIS A 68 6.21 -24.58 -17.31
CA HIS A 68 4.75 -24.47 -17.44
C HIS A 68 4.05 -25.82 -17.23
N GLU A 69 4.67 -26.93 -17.64
CA GLU A 69 4.10 -28.27 -17.48
C GLU A 69 4.25 -28.85 -16.06
N ARG A 70 4.95 -28.16 -15.15
CA ARG A 70 5.17 -28.61 -13.76
C ARG A 70 4.19 -28.02 -12.74
N ALA A 71 3.32 -27.09 -13.16
CA ALA A 71 2.28 -26.48 -12.31
C ALA A 71 0.96 -27.24 -12.46
#